data_AF-A0A7D9JXZ8-F1
#
_entry.id   AF-A0A7D9JXZ8-F1
#
_cell.length_a   1.000
_cell.length_b   1.000
_cell.length_c   1.000
_cell.angle_alpha   90.00
_cell.angle_beta   90.00
_cell.angle_gamma   90.00
#
_symmetry.space_group_name_H-M   'P 1'
#
loop_
_entity.id
_entity.type
_entity.pdbx_description
1 polymer ?
#
loop_
_entity_poly.entity_id
_entity_poly.type
_entity_poly.pdbx_seq_one_letter_code
_entity_poly.pdbx_strand_id
1 'polypeptide(L)'
;MIDKFLQSFNLVINCLTHVQVGELYLEYMKGDCQQNSGVLYEFCTKFLPSKDSLHHVPRPMPDETNLPDLKYLPFDQTPSTSPEGRPREIDDYQPRAQIKRHVEEGKLALDDSESIVEFSKTFAVPETYVRKYLEHLQYLAVKKSKRKDERKRQRET
;
A
#
# COMPACT_ATOMS: atom_id res chain seq x y z
N MET A 1 -0.60 -32.83 20.16
CA MET A 1 -0.30 -32.43 18.78
C MET A 1 -1.20 -31.26 18.34
N ILE A 2 -1.36 -30.25 19.20
CA ILE A 2 -2.24 -29.08 18.99
C ILE A 2 -1.43 -27.76 19.03
N ASP A 3 -0.16 -27.80 19.46
CA ASP A 3 0.65 -26.59 19.68
C ASP A 3 1.14 -25.88 18.41
N LYS A 4 1.30 -26.57 17.27
CA LYS A 4 1.80 -25.90 16.05
C LYS A 4 0.73 -25.05 15.36
N PHE A 5 -0.55 -25.40 15.48
CA PHE A 5 -1.63 -24.69 14.80
C PHE A 5 -1.96 -23.36 15.49
N LEU A 6 -1.88 -23.32 16.84
CA LEU A 6 -2.08 -22.10 17.63
C LEU A 6 -0.87 -21.15 17.60
N GLN A 7 0.34 -21.66 17.34
CA GLN A 7 1.52 -20.82 17.17
C GLN A 7 1.52 -20.11 15.81
N SER A 8 1.05 -20.79 14.75
CA SER A 8 0.79 -20.17 13.44
C SER A 8 -0.35 -19.15 13.49
N PHE A 9 -1.44 -19.45 14.20
CA PHE A 9 -2.58 -18.53 14.33
C PHE A 9 -2.23 -17.25 15.09
N ASN A 10 -1.40 -17.36 16.14
CA ASN A 10 -0.93 -16.19 16.89
C ASN A 10 0.15 -15.39 16.14
N LEU A 11 0.93 -15.98 15.21
CA LEU A 11 1.83 -15.21 14.35
C LEU A 11 1.06 -14.44 13.26
N VAL A 12 0.01 -15.05 12.68
CA VAL A 12 -0.79 -14.46 11.61
C VAL A 12 -1.61 -13.25 12.09
N ILE A 13 -2.14 -13.30 13.32
CA ILE A 13 -2.83 -12.15 13.93
C ILE A 13 -1.85 -11.06 14.35
N ASN A 14 -0.62 -11.41 14.75
CA ASN A 14 0.36 -10.44 15.20
C ASN A 14 1.00 -9.60 14.09
N CYS A 15 0.82 -9.90 12.80
CA CYS A 15 1.43 -9.05 11.76
C CYS A 15 0.56 -7.85 11.36
N LEU A 16 -0.77 -8.01 11.39
CA LEU A 16 -1.73 -6.92 11.14
C LEU A 16 -1.83 -5.93 12.32
N THR A 17 -1.50 -6.36 13.54
CA THR A 17 -1.45 -5.46 14.72
C THR A 17 -0.28 -4.49 14.69
N HIS A 18 0.74 -4.73 13.86
CA HIS A 18 1.92 -3.87 13.70
C HIS A 18 1.85 -2.96 12.49
N VAL A 19 0.76 -3.01 11.74
CA VAL A 19 0.61 -2.23 10.53
C VAL A 19 -0.73 -1.51 10.58
N GLN A 20 -0.70 -0.20 10.77
CA GLN A 20 -1.90 0.62 10.76
C GLN A 20 -2.27 0.92 9.31
N VAL A 21 -3.50 0.57 8.93
CA VAL A 21 -4.10 1.02 7.68
C VAL A 21 -4.33 2.54 7.76
N GLY A 22 -3.70 3.30 6.87
CA GLY A 22 -3.84 4.74 6.73
C GLY A 22 -4.99 5.15 5.80
N GLU A 23 -4.92 6.35 5.24
CA GLU A 23 -6.06 6.94 4.53
C GLU A 23 -6.55 6.05 3.36
N LEU A 24 -7.87 5.79 3.36
CA LEU A 24 -8.58 5.05 2.30
C LEU A 24 -8.07 3.64 2.00
N TYR A 25 -7.38 2.97 2.95
CA TYR A 25 -6.75 1.66 2.72
C TYR A 25 -5.62 1.68 1.66
N LEU A 26 -5.14 2.88 1.30
CA LEU A 26 -4.06 3.06 0.32
C LEU A 26 -2.69 3.16 0.98
N GLU A 27 -2.67 3.46 2.28
CA GLU A 27 -1.48 3.63 3.10
C GLU A 27 -1.45 2.58 4.21
N TYR A 28 -0.27 2.13 4.58
CA TYR A 28 -0.05 1.33 5.74
C TYR A 28 1.27 1.75 6.36
N MET A 29 1.22 1.95 7.67
CA MET A 29 2.31 2.48 8.46
C MET A 29 2.75 1.41 9.45
N LYS A 30 4.06 1.23 9.62
CA LYS A 30 4.58 0.36 10.68
C LYS A 30 4.30 1.01 12.03
N GLY A 31 3.54 0.34 12.88
CA GLY A 31 3.38 0.69 14.29
C GLY A 31 4.63 0.33 15.10
N ASP A 32 4.84 1.04 16.21
CA ASP A 32 5.90 0.71 17.17
C ASP A 32 5.39 -0.34 18.15
N CYS A 33 5.78 -1.60 17.93
CA CYS A 33 5.46 -2.74 18.81
C CYS A 33 5.90 -2.49 20.26
N GLN A 34 7.02 -1.80 20.47
CA GLN A 34 7.55 -1.52 21.79
C GLN A 34 6.70 -0.48 22.53
N GLN A 35 6.20 0.54 21.83
CA GLN A 35 5.29 1.53 22.44
C GLN A 35 3.90 0.95 22.74
N ASN A 36 3.39 0.08 21.86
CA ASN A 36 2.02 -0.42 21.98
C ASN A 36 1.88 -1.61 22.95
N SER A 37 2.91 -2.44 23.08
CA SER A 37 2.82 -3.71 23.82
C SER A 37 3.95 -3.93 24.83
N GLY A 38 4.97 -3.06 24.86
CA GLY A 38 6.16 -3.23 25.69
C GLY A 38 7.07 -4.39 25.27
N VAL A 39 6.73 -5.11 24.19
CA VAL A 39 7.47 -6.27 23.68
C VAL A 39 7.88 -6.01 22.23
N LEU A 40 9.17 -6.22 21.93
CA LEU A 40 9.72 -6.15 20.58
C LEU A 40 9.55 -7.51 19.90
N TYR A 41 8.55 -7.65 19.02
CA TYR A 41 8.35 -8.88 18.26
C TYR A 41 9.46 -9.12 17.23
N GLU A 42 9.69 -10.39 16.86
CA GLU A 42 10.69 -10.79 15.84
C GLU A 42 10.49 -10.10 14.49
N PHE A 43 9.26 -9.69 14.18
CA PHE A 43 8.95 -8.82 13.05
C PHE A 43 9.67 -7.46 13.13
N CYS A 44 9.63 -6.81 14.30
CA CYS A 44 10.26 -5.52 14.52
C CYS A 44 11.79 -5.60 14.57
N THR A 45 12.37 -6.76 14.90
CA THR A 45 13.83 -6.96 14.92
C THR A 45 14.40 -7.14 13.51
N LYS A 46 13.66 -7.76 12.58
CA LYS A 46 14.07 -7.93 11.17
C LYS A 46 14.05 -6.62 10.38
N PHE A 47 13.14 -5.72 10.73
CA PHE A 47 13.04 -4.39 10.13
C PHE A 47 13.29 -3.34 11.20
N LEU A 48 14.53 -3.19 11.64
CA LEU A 48 14.89 -2.22 12.67
C LEU A 48 14.36 -0.82 12.32
N PRO A 49 13.69 -0.12 13.26
CA PRO A 49 13.39 1.29 13.07
C PRO A 49 14.73 2.02 12.93
N SER A 50 14.96 2.64 11.78
CA SER A 50 16.05 3.61 11.65
C SER A 50 15.67 4.83 12.45
N LYS A 51 16.65 5.40 13.15
CA LYS A 51 16.49 6.59 13.99
C LYS A 51 15.95 7.80 13.21
N ASP A 52 16.09 7.80 11.88
CA ASP A 52 15.84 8.96 11.01
C ASP A 52 14.84 8.72 9.87
N SER A 53 14.17 7.57 9.80
CA SER A 53 13.22 7.31 8.72
C SER A 53 12.06 6.46 9.19
N LEU A 54 10.85 6.95 8.91
CA LEU A 54 9.64 6.14 8.79
C LEU A 54 9.92 5.05 7.75
N HIS A 55 10.60 3.98 8.14
CA HIS A 55 10.85 2.87 7.23
C HIS A 55 9.51 2.20 6.96
N HIS A 56 8.99 2.46 5.76
CA HIS A 56 7.86 1.78 5.20
C HIS A 56 8.25 0.32 5.05
N VAL A 57 7.73 -0.53 5.93
CA VAL A 57 7.88 -1.98 5.80
C VAL A 57 7.32 -2.37 4.42
N PRO A 58 8.03 -3.21 3.64
CA PRO A 58 7.53 -3.68 2.37
C PRO A 58 6.10 -4.21 2.54
N ARG A 59 5.21 -3.73 1.69
CA ARG A 59 3.81 -4.16 1.73
C ARG A 59 3.71 -5.68 1.57
N PRO A 60 2.91 -6.34 2.42
CA PRO A 60 2.63 -7.75 2.19
C PRO A 60 1.95 -7.91 0.83
N MET A 61 2.28 -9.00 0.14
CA MET A 61 1.77 -9.26 -1.20
C MET A 61 0.28 -9.64 -1.12
N PRO A 62 -0.59 -9.12 -1.99
CA PRO A 62 -1.97 -9.58 -2.10
C PRO A 62 -2.06 -11.11 -2.22
N ASP A 63 -3.01 -11.71 -1.51
CA ASP A 63 -3.24 -13.15 -1.59
C ASP A 63 -4.27 -13.45 -2.67
N GLU A 64 -3.78 -13.85 -3.85
CA GLU A 64 -4.61 -14.17 -5.00
C GLU A 64 -5.52 -15.38 -4.78
N THR A 65 -5.17 -16.27 -3.82
CA THR A 65 -5.95 -17.49 -3.55
C THR A 65 -7.20 -17.24 -2.72
N ASN A 66 -7.28 -16.08 -2.05
CA ASN A 66 -8.35 -15.73 -1.12
C ASN A 66 -9.34 -14.70 -1.68
N LEU A 67 -9.26 -14.35 -2.96
CA LEU A 67 -10.25 -13.48 -3.61
C LEU A 67 -11.66 -14.12 -3.56
N PRO A 68 -12.73 -13.37 -3.24
CA PRO A 68 -12.82 -11.90 -3.23
C PRO A 68 -12.43 -11.24 -1.89
N ASP A 69 -12.05 -12.00 -0.86
CA ASP A 69 -11.59 -11.39 0.38
C ASP A 69 -10.27 -10.67 0.10
N LEU A 70 -10.24 -9.36 0.32
CA LEU A 70 -9.06 -8.51 0.13
C LEU A 70 -8.04 -8.76 1.24
N LYS A 71 -7.39 -9.90 1.18
CA LYS A 71 -6.38 -10.38 2.12
C LYS A 71 -5.00 -10.26 1.51
N TYR A 72 -4.02 -10.13 2.39
CA TYR A 72 -2.62 -10.14 2.03
C TYR A 72 -1.97 -11.38 2.62
N LEU A 73 -0.93 -11.86 1.94
CA LEU A 73 -0.09 -12.93 2.46
C LEU A 73 0.53 -12.51 3.80
N PRO A 74 0.73 -13.47 4.70
CA PRO A 74 1.60 -13.28 5.85
C PRO A 74 2.97 -12.73 5.44
N PHE A 75 3.60 -11.95 6.32
CA PHE A 75 4.85 -11.27 6.00
C PHE A 75 6.00 -12.25 5.71
N ASP A 76 6.07 -13.36 6.44
CA ASP A 76 7.02 -14.45 6.21
C ASP A 76 6.83 -15.15 4.87
N GLN A 77 5.64 -15.04 4.28
CA GLN A 77 5.32 -15.54 2.94
C GLN A 77 5.40 -14.45 1.87
N THR A 78 5.63 -13.19 2.26
CA THR A 78 5.80 -12.08 1.33
C THR A 78 7.23 -12.10 0.78
N PRO A 79 7.44 -12.31 -0.53
CA PRO A 79 8.78 -12.38 -1.10
C PRO A 79 9.60 -11.11 -0.84
N SER A 80 10.86 -11.20 -0.42
CA SER A 80 11.74 -10.02 -0.30
C SER A 80 12.31 -9.54 -1.64
N THR A 81 12.10 -10.31 -2.70
CA THR A 81 12.59 -10.05 -4.05
C THR A 81 11.46 -10.07 -5.07
N SER A 82 11.63 -9.36 -6.17
CA SER A 82 10.76 -9.43 -7.34
C SER A 82 10.91 -10.79 -8.05
N PRO A 83 10.01 -11.15 -8.98
CA PRO A 83 10.13 -12.36 -9.81
C PRO A 83 11.46 -12.44 -10.57
N GLU A 84 12.07 -11.30 -10.90
CA GLU A 84 13.36 -11.17 -11.59
C GLU A 84 14.57 -11.26 -10.63
N GLY A 85 14.34 -11.56 -9.35
CA GLY A 85 15.38 -11.71 -8.33
C GLY A 85 15.99 -10.40 -7.82
N ARG A 86 15.39 -9.24 -8.14
CA ARG A 86 15.83 -7.94 -7.62
C ARG A 86 15.25 -7.71 -6.22
N PRO A 87 15.91 -6.92 -5.35
CA PRO A 87 15.27 -6.48 -4.10
C PRO A 87 13.94 -5.80 -4.40
N ARG A 88 12.89 -6.18 -3.69
CA ARG A 88 11.56 -5.58 -3.84
C ARG A 88 11.62 -4.09 -3.53
N GLU A 89 11.00 -3.27 -4.37
CA GLU A 89 10.83 -1.86 -4.06
C GLU A 89 9.82 -1.69 -2.92
N ILE A 90 10.07 -0.70 -2.07
CA ILE A 90 9.24 -0.41 -0.90
C ILE A 90 7.76 -0.23 -1.29
N ASP A 91 7.51 0.37 -2.46
CA ASP A 91 6.19 0.74 -2.96
C ASP A 91 5.55 -0.29 -3.91
N ASP A 92 6.16 -1.46 -4.13
CA ASP A 92 5.72 -2.43 -5.16
C ASP A 92 4.26 -2.86 -5.01
N TYR A 93 3.79 -3.04 -3.77
CA TYR A 93 2.40 -3.39 -3.47
C TYR A 93 1.66 -2.29 -2.71
N GLN A 94 2.17 -1.05 -2.72
CA GLN A 94 1.49 0.08 -2.09
C GLN A 94 0.41 0.63 -3.05
N PRO A 95 -0.90 0.44 -2.78
CA PRO A 95 -1.94 0.79 -3.76
C PRO A 95 -1.87 2.26 -4.18
N ARG A 96 -1.56 3.18 -3.24
CA ARG A 96 -1.40 4.61 -3.55
C ARG A 96 -0.31 4.89 -4.60
N ALA A 97 0.86 4.26 -4.45
CA ALA A 97 1.99 4.42 -5.35
C ALA A 97 1.70 3.76 -6.70
N GLN A 98 1.08 2.59 -6.65
CA GLN A 98 0.70 1.82 -7.83
C GLN A 98 -0.37 2.53 -8.65
N ILE A 99 -1.39 3.16 -8.04
CA ILE A 99 -2.37 3.97 -8.77
C ILE A 99 -1.67 5.11 -9.52
N LYS A 100 -0.78 5.86 -8.86
CA LYS A 100 -0.03 6.95 -9.50
C LYS A 100 0.76 6.45 -10.71
N ARG A 101 1.52 5.35 -10.53
CA ARG A 101 2.32 4.73 -11.60
C ARG A 101 1.45 4.30 -12.78
N HIS A 102 0.34 3.60 -12.53
CA HIS A 102 -0.54 3.11 -13.61
C HIS A 102 -1.28 4.24 -14.32
N VAL A 103 -1.62 5.33 -13.62
CA VAL A 103 -2.18 6.54 -14.25
C VAL A 103 -1.15 7.22 -15.15
N GLU A 104 0.10 7.35 -14.69
CA GLU A 104 1.19 7.92 -15.49
C GLU A 104 1.53 7.07 -16.72
N GLU A 105 1.43 5.75 -16.61
CA GLU A 105 1.62 4.79 -17.71
C GLU A 105 0.38 4.65 -18.62
N GLY A 106 -0.76 5.28 -18.27
CA GLY A 106 -2.00 5.18 -19.04
C GLY A 106 -2.72 3.83 -18.93
N LYS A 107 -2.38 3.01 -17.94
CA LYS A 107 -2.96 1.67 -17.70
C LYS A 107 -4.17 1.68 -16.77
N LEU A 108 -4.42 2.79 -16.08
CA LEU A 108 -5.54 2.94 -15.15
C LEU A 108 -6.23 4.29 -15.37
N ALA A 109 -7.53 4.25 -15.63
CA ALA A 109 -8.35 5.43 -15.88
C ALA A 109 -9.67 5.37 -15.10
N LEU A 110 -10.27 6.53 -14.83
CA LEU A 110 -11.50 6.62 -14.02
C LEU A 110 -12.74 6.10 -14.75
N ASP A 111 -12.77 6.32 -16.06
CA ASP A 111 -13.81 5.93 -17.01
C ASP A 111 -13.67 4.48 -17.49
N ASP A 112 -12.51 3.86 -17.26
CA ASP A 112 -12.29 2.45 -17.57
C ASP A 112 -12.57 1.57 -16.35
N SER A 113 -13.77 0.97 -16.34
CA SER A 113 -14.15 0.04 -15.28
C SER A 113 -13.32 -1.23 -15.25
N GLU A 114 -12.80 -1.69 -16.40
CA GLU A 114 -12.08 -2.96 -16.48
C GLU A 114 -10.72 -2.84 -15.80
N SER A 115 -9.95 -1.78 -16.09
CA SER A 115 -8.68 -1.54 -15.39
C SER A 115 -8.85 -1.31 -13.89
N ILE A 116 -9.97 -0.71 -13.44
CA ILE A 116 -10.25 -0.55 -12.01
C ILE A 116 -10.52 -1.90 -11.33
N VAL A 117 -11.30 -2.78 -11.96
CA VAL A 117 -11.58 -4.13 -11.44
C VAL A 117 -10.31 -4.96 -11.40
N GLU A 118 -9.49 -4.91 -12.46
CA GLU A 118 -8.20 -5.59 -12.51
C GLU A 118 -7.27 -5.08 -11.40
N PHE A 119 -7.08 -3.76 -11.31
CA PHE A 119 -6.25 -3.14 -10.28
C PHE A 119 -6.73 -3.51 -8.86
N SER A 120 -8.04 -3.48 -8.63
CA SER A 120 -8.65 -3.82 -7.34
C SER A 120 -8.29 -5.23 -6.88
N LYS A 121 -8.34 -6.20 -7.81
CA LYS A 121 -7.94 -7.59 -7.55
C LYS A 121 -6.44 -7.71 -7.33
N THR A 122 -5.64 -7.14 -8.23
CA THR A 122 -4.17 -7.23 -8.18
C THR A 122 -3.59 -6.67 -6.90
N PHE A 123 -4.15 -5.57 -6.37
CA PHE A 123 -3.62 -4.88 -5.19
C PHE A 123 -4.44 -5.08 -3.90
N ALA A 124 -5.42 -5.99 -3.93
CA ALA A 124 -6.36 -6.26 -2.84
C ALA A 124 -6.94 -4.99 -2.22
N VAL A 125 -7.44 -4.07 -3.06
CA VAL A 125 -8.01 -2.78 -2.61
C VAL A 125 -9.44 -2.63 -3.14
N PRO A 126 -10.41 -2.14 -2.35
CA PRO A 126 -11.76 -1.91 -2.85
C PRO A 126 -11.81 -0.91 -4.00
N GLU A 127 -12.57 -1.23 -5.07
CA GLU A 127 -12.76 -0.35 -6.24
C GLU A 127 -13.22 1.06 -5.85
N THR A 128 -14.06 1.18 -4.82
CA THR A 128 -14.54 2.48 -4.33
C THR A 128 -13.41 3.40 -3.89
N TYR A 129 -12.34 2.87 -3.31
CA TYR A 129 -11.19 3.66 -2.88
C TYR A 129 -10.27 4.00 -4.07
N VAL A 130 -10.13 3.09 -5.03
CA VAL A 130 -9.42 3.36 -6.29
C VAL A 130 -10.08 4.54 -7.01
N ARG A 131 -11.41 4.49 -7.18
CA ARG A 131 -12.20 5.57 -7.81
C ARG A 131 -12.04 6.91 -7.10
N LYS A 132 -12.23 6.95 -5.77
CA LYS A 132 -12.04 8.16 -4.97
C LYS A 132 -10.65 8.77 -5.13
N TYR A 133 -9.62 7.94 -5.22
CA TYR A 133 -8.26 8.43 -5.37
C TYR A 133 -7.97 8.93 -6.79
N LEU A 134 -8.51 8.27 -7.82
CA LEU A 134 -8.45 8.76 -9.20
C LEU A 134 -9.16 10.12 -9.34
N GLU A 135 -10.35 10.28 -8.76
CA GLU A 135 -11.06 11.57 -8.69
C GLU A 135 -10.20 12.65 -8.00
N HIS A 136 -9.54 12.29 -6.90
CA HIS A 136 -8.63 13.19 -6.19
C HIS A 136 -7.45 13.63 -7.08
N LEU A 137 -6.83 12.71 -7.84
CA LEU A 137 -5.75 13.04 -8.76
C LEU A 137 -6.22 13.98 -9.88
N GLN A 138 -7.41 13.74 -10.45
CA GLN A 138 -8.01 14.64 -11.44
C GLN A 138 -8.27 16.04 -10.86
N TYR A 139 -8.82 16.11 -9.64
CA TYR A 139 -9.02 17.38 -8.93
C TYR A 139 -7.70 18.15 -8.74
N LEU A 140 -6.65 17.46 -8.30
CA LEU A 140 -5.32 18.06 -8.12
C LEU A 140 -4.76 18.59 -9.44
N ALA A 141 -4.93 17.86 -10.54
CA ALA A 141 -4.49 18.28 -11.87
C ALA A 141 -5.19 19.57 -12.31
N VAL A 142 -6.52 19.64 -12.17
CA VAL A 142 -7.31 20.85 -12.48
C VAL A 142 -6.85 22.03 -11.62
N LYS A 143 -6.66 21.83 -10.31
CA LYS A 143 -6.20 22.88 -9.39
C LYS A 143 -4.77 23.35 -9.71
N LYS A 144 -3.91 22.46 -10.20
CA LYS A 144 -2.55 22.80 -10.66
C LYS A 144 -2.61 23.63 -11.95
N SER A 145 -3.47 23.29 -12.90
CA SER A 145 -3.66 24.07 -14.14
C SER A 145 -4.15 25.48 -13.83
N LYS A 146 -5.20 25.63 -13.02
CA LYS A 146 -5.73 26.95 -12.64
C LYS A 146 -4.66 27.86 -12.04
N ARG A 147 -3.83 27.33 -11.13
CA ARG A 147 -2.70 28.06 -10.52
C ARG A 147 -1.63 28.44 -11.54
N LYS A 148 -1.39 27.61 -12.55
CA LYS A 148 -0.44 27.92 -13.64
C LYS A 148 -0.96 29.06 -14.52
N ASP A 149 -2.24 29.02 -14.87
CA ASP A 149 -2.87 30.04 -15.72
C ASP A 149 -2.93 31.41 -15.03
N GLU A 150 -3.24 31.43 -13.73
CA GLU A 150 -3.26 32.65 -12.93
C GLU A 150 -1.88 33.31 -12.85
N ARG A 151 -0.82 32.51 -12.60
CA ARG A 151 0.57 32.99 -12.62
C ARG A 151 1.01 33.49 -13.99
N LYS A 152 0.49 32.92 -15.08
CA LYS A 152 0.78 33.36 -16.45
C LYS A 152 0.16 34.73 -16.70
N ARG A 153 -1.13 34.92 -16.35
CA ARG A 153 -1.83 36.22 -16.47
C ARG A 153 -1.13 37.33 -15.69
N GLN A 154 -0.67 37.04 -14.48
CA GLN A 154 0.06 38.02 -13.64
C GLN A 154 1.42 38.44 -14.21
N ARG A 155 2.04 37.64 -15.09
CA ARG A 155 3.32 37.99 -15.75
C ARG A 155 3.12 38.74 -17.06
N GLU A 156 1.92 38.64 -17.63
CA GLU A 156 1.50 39.28 -18.88
C GLU A 156 0.82 40.65 -18.63
N THR A 157 0.65 41.03 -17.35
CA THR A 157 0.14 42.34 -16.89
C THR A 157 1.29 43.13 -16.28
#